data_AF-A0A1A1ZJH5-F1
#
_entry.id   AF-A0A1A1ZJH5-F1
#
_cell.length_a   1.000
_cell.length_b   1.000
_cell.length_c   1.000
_cell.angle_alpha   90.00
_cell.angle_beta   90.00
_cell.angle_gamma   90.00
#
_symmetry.space_group_name_H-M   'P 1'
#
loop_
_entity.id
_entity.type
_entity.pdbx_description
1 polymer ?
#
loop_
_entity_poly.entity_id
_entity_poly.type
_entity_poly.pdbx_seq_one_letter_code
_entity_poly.pdbx_strand_id
1 'polypeptide(L)'
;MTLRNDWGVDDWFSADDQNDVANAINQNTADLAAALTALSGKADKATTISAGTGLTGGGTLAANRTLAADFGTGAGKVCEGNDSRLSDARTPTAHTHTTANVTGLDTALAGKIAGSGSAVGMWMGTTLPGSGTAGVLYVVPPS
;
A
#
# COMPACT_ATOMS: atom_id res chain seq x y z
N MET A 1 -45.79 22.68 -32.94
CA MET A 1 -47.21 22.72 -33.35
C MET A 1 -47.74 21.32 -33.23
N THR A 2 -48.88 21.11 -32.58
CA THR A 2 -49.46 19.78 -32.43
C THR A 2 -50.12 19.40 -33.75
N LEU A 3 -49.86 18.19 -34.25
CA LEU A 3 -50.55 17.72 -35.45
C LEU A 3 -52.05 17.63 -35.17
N ARG A 4 -52.88 18.07 -36.13
CA ARG A 4 -54.33 17.96 -36.06
C ARG A 4 -54.73 16.49 -35.82
N ASN A 5 -55.54 16.23 -34.80
CA ASN A 5 -55.94 14.86 -34.40
C ASN A 5 -57.45 14.59 -34.49
N ASP A 6 -58.23 15.57 -34.95
CA ASP A 6 -59.68 15.59 -34.96
C ASP A 6 -60.24 15.61 -36.39
N TRP A 7 -59.75 14.69 -37.23
CA TRP A 7 -60.15 14.57 -38.64
C TRP A 7 -61.58 14.06 -38.81
N GLY A 8 -62.41 14.81 -39.53
CA GLY A 8 -63.74 14.46 -39.98
C GLY A 8 -63.79 13.93 -41.41
N VAL A 9 -64.93 13.35 -41.80
CA VAL A 9 -65.13 12.71 -43.12
C VAL A 9 -65.11 13.68 -44.31
N ASP A 10 -65.25 14.98 -44.05
CA ASP A 10 -65.23 16.05 -45.07
C ASP A 10 -64.03 17.02 -44.89
N ASP A 11 -63.09 16.70 -43.99
CA ASP A 11 -61.88 17.51 -43.83
C ASP A 11 -60.92 17.29 -44.99
N TRP A 12 -60.44 18.38 -45.59
CA TRP A 12 -59.39 18.35 -46.61
C TRP A 12 -58.04 18.69 -46.00
N PHE A 13 -57.03 17.90 -46.37
CA PHE A 13 -55.66 18.16 -45.97
C PHE A 13 -55.15 19.43 -46.65
N SER A 14 -54.85 20.45 -45.83
CA SER A 14 -54.48 21.78 -46.28
C SER A 14 -52.96 21.96 -46.37
N ALA A 15 -52.53 23.11 -46.89
CA ALA A 15 -51.13 23.51 -46.84
C ALA A 15 -50.65 23.78 -45.40
N ASP A 16 -51.55 24.20 -44.52
CA ASP A 16 -51.24 24.40 -43.10
C ASP A 16 -50.95 23.06 -42.42
N ASP A 17 -51.75 22.03 -42.71
CA ASP A 17 -51.48 20.68 -42.20
C ASP A 17 -50.13 20.12 -42.70
N GLN A 18 -49.74 20.43 -43.95
CA GLN A 18 -48.41 20.10 -44.47
C GLN A 18 -47.30 20.83 -43.72
N ASN A 19 -47.49 22.13 -43.47
CA ASN A 19 -46.54 22.94 -42.73
C ASN A 19 -46.42 22.46 -41.27
N ASP A 20 -47.51 22.02 -40.66
CA ASP A 20 -47.54 21.44 -39.31
C ASP A 20 -46.75 20.14 -39.23
N VAL A 21 -46.92 19.26 -40.22
CA VAL A 21 -46.12 18.04 -40.35
C VAL A 21 -44.64 18.37 -40.51
N ALA A 22 -44.28 19.32 -41.37
CA ALA A 22 -42.90 19.76 -41.56
C ALA A 22 -42.31 20.32 -40.25
N ASN A 23 -43.07 21.15 -39.53
CA ASN A 23 -42.66 21.71 -38.25
C ASN A 23 -42.45 20.63 -37.19
N ALA A 24 -43.34 19.63 -37.09
CA ALA A 24 -43.19 18.52 -36.16
C ALA A 24 -41.94 17.67 -36.47
N ILE A 25 -41.66 17.40 -37.74
CA ILE A 25 -40.45 16.67 -38.17
C ILE A 25 -39.19 17.46 -37.82
N ASN A 26 -39.17 18.77 -38.09
CA ASN A 26 -38.05 19.64 -37.76
C ASN A 26 -37.81 19.68 -36.24
N GLN A 27 -38.88 19.75 -35.45
CA GLN A 27 -38.79 19.70 -33.98
C GLN A 27 -38.24 18.35 -33.50
N ASN A 28 -38.77 17.23 -34.00
CA ASN A 28 -38.26 15.90 -33.65
C ASN A 28 -36.78 15.75 -34.00
N THR A 29 -36.34 16.31 -35.13
CA THR A 29 -34.93 16.32 -35.54
C THR A 29 -34.07 17.09 -34.54
N ALA A 30 -34.56 18.25 -34.08
CA ALA A 30 -33.88 19.06 -33.07
C ALA A 30 -33.83 18.33 -31.70
N ASP A 31 -34.94 17.72 -31.27
CA ASP A 31 -35.02 16.98 -30.01
C ASP A 31 -34.11 15.75 -30.01
N LEU A 32 -34.06 15.01 -31.12
CA LEU A 32 -33.15 13.87 -31.29
C LEU A 32 -31.68 14.31 -31.29
N ALA A 33 -31.34 15.42 -31.96
CA ALA A 33 -29.99 15.97 -31.94
C ALA A 33 -29.57 16.39 -30.51
N ALA A 34 -30.48 17.00 -29.75
CA ALA A 34 -30.26 17.36 -28.36
C ALA A 34 -30.08 16.12 -27.47
N ALA A 35 -30.93 15.10 -27.61
CA ALA A 35 -30.83 13.84 -26.88
C ALA A 35 -29.52 13.09 -27.20
N LEU A 36 -29.13 13.04 -28.48
CA LEU A 36 -27.87 12.43 -28.91
C LEU A 36 -26.67 13.17 -28.31
N THR A 37 -26.69 14.50 -28.32
CA THR A 37 -25.62 15.32 -27.71
C THR A 37 -25.52 15.07 -26.22
N ALA A 38 -26.66 15.01 -25.52
CA ALA A 38 -26.72 14.74 -24.09
C ALA A 38 -26.21 13.34 -23.73
N LEU A 39 -26.52 12.32 -24.55
CA LEU A 39 -26.14 10.94 -24.31
C LEU A 39 -24.67 10.65 -24.70
N SER A 40 -24.16 11.26 -25.77
CA SER A 40 -22.81 11.00 -26.30
C SER A 40 -21.69 11.30 -25.30
N GLY A 41 -21.94 12.17 -24.32
CA GLY A 41 -20.99 12.48 -23.24
C GLY A 41 -21.17 11.67 -21.95
N LYS A 42 -22.16 10.76 -21.89
CA LYS A 42 -22.41 9.93 -20.71
C LYS A 42 -21.72 8.58 -20.86
N ALA A 43 -21.18 8.06 -19.76
CA ALA A 43 -20.74 6.68 -19.71
C ALA A 43 -21.93 5.72 -19.84
N ASP A 44 -21.71 4.57 -20.47
CA ASP A 44 -22.71 3.49 -20.52
C ASP A 44 -23.02 3.01 -19.09
N LYS A 45 -24.29 2.77 -18.79
CA LYS A 45 -24.74 2.21 -17.50
C LYS A 45 -24.16 0.81 -17.23
N ALA A 46 -23.79 0.07 -18.27
CA ALA A 46 -23.08 -1.21 -18.15
C ALA A 46 -21.60 -1.02 -17.74
N THR A 47 -21.03 0.17 -17.89
CA THR A 47 -19.67 0.46 -17.42
C THR A 47 -19.63 0.47 -15.89
N THR A 48 -18.72 -0.32 -15.33
CA THR A 48 -18.52 -0.45 -13.88
C THR A 48 -17.07 -0.15 -13.50
N ILE A 49 -16.88 0.34 -12.29
CA ILE A 49 -15.58 0.38 -11.63
C ILE A 49 -15.48 -0.83 -10.70
N SER A 50 -14.49 -1.68 -10.93
CA SER A 50 -14.17 -2.78 -10.02
C SER A 50 -13.12 -2.29 -9.01
N ALA A 51 -13.50 -2.18 -7.74
CA ALA A 51 -12.52 -1.90 -6.69
C ALA A 51 -11.72 -3.18 -6.41
N GLY A 52 -10.40 -3.10 -6.57
CA GLY A 52 -9.49 -4.19 -6.25
C GLY A 52 -9.22 -4.30 -4.75
N THR A 53 -8.35 -5.23 -4.39
CA THR A 53 -7.85 -5.38 -3.02
C THR A 53 -7.29 -4.06 -2.48
N GLY A 54 -7.69 -3.67 -1.28
CA GLY A 54 -7.25 -2.45 -0.63
C GLY A 54 -7.98 -1.17 -1.04
N LEU A 55 -9.01 -1.27 -1.89
CA LEU A 55 -9.85 -0.14 -2.30
C LEU A 55 -11.34 -0.42 -2.05
N THR A 56 -12.09 0.64 -1.74
CA THR A 56 -13.56 0.63 -1.66
C THR A 56 -14.16 1.57 -2.71
N GLY A 57 -15.49 1.53 -2.87
CA GLY A 57 -16.21 2.50 -3.70
C GLY A 57 -16.41 2.12 -5.18
N GLY A 58 -16.23 0.84 -5.52
CA GLY A 58 -16.60 0.30 -6.83
C GLY A 58 -18.12 0.30 -7.10
N GLY A 59 -18.52 -0.21 -8.26
CA GLY A 59 -19.92 -0.33 -8.69
C GLY A 59 -20.19 0.31 -10.06
N THR A 60 -21.45 0.63 -10.33
CA THR A 60 -21.87 1.22 -11.62
C THR A 60 -21.64 2.73 -11.68
N LEU A 61 -21.60 3.30 -12.89
CA LEU A 61 -21.50 4.73 -13.13
C LEU A 61 -22.86 5.46 -13.19
N ALA A 62 -23.89 4.93 -12.54
CA ALA A 62 -25.22 5.56 -12.49
C ALA A 62 -25.24 6.92 -11.72
N ALA A 63 -24.15 7.26 -11.05
CA ALA A 63 -23.90 8.55 -10.39
C ALA A 63 -22.37 8.72 -10.12
N ASN A 64 -21.95 9.75 -9.39
CA ASN A 64 -20.53 9.99 -9.05
C ASN A 64 -19.95 8.96 -8.05
N ARG A 65 -18.81 8.32 -8.37
CA ARG A 65 -18.12 7.37 -7.47
C ARG A 65 -16.91 8.01 -6.80
N THR A 66 -16.69 7.62 -5.55
CA THR A 66 -15.50 7.97 -4.77
C THR A 66 -14.78 6.67 -4.44
N LEU A 67 -13.52 6.58 -4.87
CA LEU A 67 -12.65 5.48 -4.49
C LEU A 67 -11.83 5.91 -3.27
N ALA A 68 -11.72 5.02 -2.30
CA ALA A 68 -10.94 5.25 -1.09
C ALA A 68 -10.06 4.05 -0.80
N ALA A 69 -8.89 4.32 -0.23
CA ALA A 69 -8.06 3.28 0.35
C ALA A 69 -8.78 2.66 1.56
N ASP A 70 -8.75 1.34 1.62
CA ASP A 70 -9.39 0.55 2.65
C ASP A 70 -8.35 0.17 3.70
N PHE A 71 -8.12 1.10 4.62
CA PHE A 71 -7.07 0.96 5.62
C PHE A 71 -7.45 -0.01 6.73
N GLY A 72 -6.46 -0.76 7.22
CA GLY A 72 -6.65 -1.69 8.32
C GLY A 72 -5.55 -2.74 8.45
N THR A 73 -5.75 -3.65 9.39
CA THR A 73 -4.77 -4.68 9.76
C THR A 73 -5.07 -6.07 9.17
N GLY A 74 -6.25 -6.24 8.58
CA GLY A 74 -6.71 -7.51 7.98
C GLY A 74 -6.11 -7.77 6.59
N ALA A 75 -6.28 -8.99 6.11
CA ALA A 75 -5.90 -9.36 4.75
C ALA A 75 -6.66 -8.51 3.72
N GLY A 76 -5.94 -8.05 2.70
CA GLY A 76 -6.51 -7.23 1.63
C GLY A 76 -6.79 -5.77 1.99
N LYS A 77 -6.28 -5.30 3.13
CA LYS A 77 -6.30 -3.89 3.54
C LYS A 77 -4.95 -3.22 3.28
N VAL A 78 -4.97 -1.90 3.16
CA VAL A 78 -3.76 -1.08 3.04
C VAL A 78 -3.30 -0.66 4.45
N CYS A 79 -1.97 -0.57 4.65
CA CYS A 79 -1.40 0.01 5.87
C CYS A 79 -1.15 1.50 5.61
N GLU A 80 -1.63 2.40 6.47
CA GLU A 80 -1.33 3.84 6.34
C GLU A 80 0.15 4.12 6.66
N GLY A 81 0.69 5.21 6.14
CA GLY A 81 2.09 5.59 6.40
C GLY A 81 2.38 5.88 7.87
N ASN A 82 1.37 6.34 8.62
CA ASN A 82 1.40 6.58 10.06
C ASN A 82 0.81 5.41 10.88
N ASP A 83 0.62 4.25 10.27
CA ASP A 83 0.16 3.05 10.98
C ASP A 83 1.20 2.66 12.04
N SER A 84 0.74 2.50 13.29
CA SER A 84 1.64 2.24 14.43
C SER A 84 2.48 1.01 14.20
N ARG A 85 2.00 -0.02 13.49
CA ARG A 85 2.73 -1.27 13.25
C ARG A 85 4.03 -1.07 12.45
N LEU A 86 4.14 0.04 11.72
CA LEU A 86 5.35 0.41 10.99
C LEU A 86 6.37 1.15 11.87
N SER A 87 5.94 1.70 13.01
CA SER A 87 6.75 2.48 13.94
C SER A 87 6.95 1.79 15.30
N ASP A 88 6.13 0.80 15.63
CA ASP A 88 6.22 0.03 16.87
C ASP A 88 7.49 -0.85 16.85
N ALA A 89 8.26 -0.80 17.94
CA ALA A 89 9.44 -1.64 18.10
C ALA A 89 9.02 -3.13 18.06
N ARG A 90 9.31 -3.82 16.95
CA ARG A 90 9.06 -5.26 16.85
C ARG A 90 10.21 -6.01 17.48
N THR A 91 9.92 -6.89 18.45
CA THR A 91 10.91 -7.81 18.99
C THR A 91 11.47 -8.66 17.85
N PRO A 92 12.78 -8.60 17.54
CA PRO A 92 13.37 -9.47 16.55
C PRO A 92 13.14 -10.93 16.92
N THR A 93 12.88 -11.79 15.95
CA THR A 93 12.86 -13.24 16.19
C THR A 93 14.21 -13.66 16.75
N ALA A 94 14.18 -14.55 17.76
CA ALA A 94 15.39 -15.11 18.33
C ALA A 94 16.24 -15.73 17.23
N HIS A 95 17.52 -15.35 17.19
CA HIS A 95 18.50 -15.87 16.26
C HIS A 95 19.84 -15.98 16.99
N THR A 96 20.66 -16.94 16.58
CA THR A 96 21.96 -17.20 17.17
C THR A 96 23.07 -16.73 16.24
N HIS A 97 24.09 -16.09 16.80
CA HIS A 97 25.35 -15.83 16.09
C HIS A 97 26.41 -16.78 16.61
N THR A 98 27.07 -17.47 15.70
CA THR A 98 28.33 -18.15 16.02
C THR A 98 29.47 -17.14 16.03
N THR A 99 30.60 -17.44 16.67
CA THR A 99 31.78 -16.57 16.64
C THR A 99 32.25 -16.29 15.20
N ALA A 100 32.14 -17.28 14.32
CA ALA A 100 32.45 -17.14 12.90
C ALA A 100 31.57 -16.11 12.14
N ASN A 101 30.42 -15.71 12.69
CA ASN A 101 29.58 -14.66 12.10
C ASN A 101 30.05 -13.25 12.45
N VAL A 102 30.94 -13.10 13.43
CA VAL A 102 31.44 -11.80 13.88
C VAL A 102 32.87 -11.62 13.37
N THR A 103 33.00 -10.95 12.22
CA THR A 103 34.29 -10.68 11.59
C THR A 103 35.27 -10.03 12.58
N GLY A 104 36.42 -10.68 12.79
CA GLY A 104 37.51 -10.17 13.63
C GLY A 104 37.39 -10.46 15.13
N LEU A 105 36.31 -11.11 15.59
CA LEU A 105 36.14 -11.44 17.00
C LEU A 105 37.23 -12.38 17.52
N ASP A 106 37.58 -13.41 16.75
CA ASP A 106 38.65 -14.36 17.13
C ASP A 106 40.00 -13.66 17.29
N THR A 107 40.34 -12.76 16.35
CA THR A 107 41.57 -11.95 16.41
C THR A 107 41.58 -11.01 17.61
N ALA A 108 40.45 -10.34 17.89
CA ALA A 108 40.33 -9.44 19.03
C ALA A 108 40.47 -10.20 20.36
N LEU A 109 39.86 -11.38 20.47
CA LEU A 109 39.96 -12.24 21.64
C LEU A 109 41.40 -12.73 21.85
N ALA A 110 42.05 -13.20 20.79
CA ALA A 110 43.47 -13.57 20.83
C ALA A 110 44.37 -12.40 21.24
N GLY A 111 44.10 -11.20 20.74
CA GLY A 111 44.83 -9.97 21.08
C GLY A 111 44.66 -9.55 22.55
N LYS A 112 43.50 -9.78 23.17
CA LYS A 112 43.29 -9.54 24.61
C LYS A 112 44.06 -10.52 25.48
N ILE A 113 44.15 -11.79 25.10
CA ILE A 113 44.97 -12.79 25.80
C ILE A 113 46.44 -12.40 25.73
N ALA A 114 46.91 -11.95 24.57
CA ALA A 114 48.28 -11.47 24.39
C ALA A 114 48.57 -10.14 25.13
N GLY A 115 47.57 -9.25 25.24
CA GLY A 115 47.68 -7.95 25.91
C GLY A 115 47.49 -7.99 27.43
N SER A 116 46.94 -9.07 27.98
CA SER A 116 46.85 -9.33 29.43
C SER A 116 48.20 -9.78 29.99
N GLY A 117 49.28 -9.15 29.52
CA GLY A 117 50.65 -9.51 29.83
C GLY A 117 51.05 -10.91 29.34
N SER A 118 52.16 -10.99 28.62
CA SER A 118 52.86 -12.27 28.49
C SER A 118 53.25 -12.70 29.90
N ALA A 119 52.65 -13.79 30.37
CA ALA A 119 52.95 -14.41 31.64
C ALA A 119 54.33 -15.08 31.61
N VAL A 120 55.38 -14.29 31.35
CA VAL A 120 56.74 -14.79 31.35
C VAL A 120 57.11 -15.05 32.81
N GLY A 121 57.04 -16.32 33.21
CA GLY A 121 57.31 -16.76 34.58
C GLY A 121 56.09 -17.16 35.40
N MET A 122 54.97 -17.61 34.80
CA MET A 122 53.94 -18.32 35.57
C MET A 122 54.57 -19.50 36.30
N TRP A 123 54.64 -19.40 37.61
CA TRP A 123 55.11 -20.48 38.45
C TRP A 123 54.05 -21.61 38.42
N MET A 124 54.42 -22.76 37.85
CA MET A 124 53.54 -23.93 37.66
C MET A 124 53.42 -24.80 38.93
N GLY A 125 53.51 -24.20 40.12
CA GLY A 125 53.36 -24.90 41.40
C GLY A 125 51.95 -24.72 41.97
N THR A 126 51.56 -25.56 42.92
CA THR A 126 50.24 -25.49 43.59
C THR A 126 50.20 -24.55 44.79
N THR A 127 51.34 -24.02 45.25
CA THR A 127 51.46 -23.12 46.41
C THR A 127 51.87 -21.68 46.01
N LEU A 128 52.56 -20.87 46.80
CA LEU A 128 53.27 -19.68 46.27
C LEU A 128 54.70 -19.80 46.81
N PRO A 129 55.73 -19.38 46.06
CA PRO A 129 57.12 -19.49 46.51
C PRO A 129 57.29 -18.92 47.92
N GLY A 130 57.71 -19.76 48.87
CA GLY A 130 57.98 -19.36 50.26
C GLY A 130 56.77 -19.23 51.20
N SER A 131 55.53 -19.37 50.73
CA SER A 131 54.32 -19.19 51.59
C SER A 131 53.61 -20.49 51.98
N GLY A 132 53.77 -21.57 51.19
CA GLY A 132 53.00 -22.81 51.36
C GLY A 132 51.49 -22.69 51.09
N THR A 133 50.98 -21.49 50.76
CA THR A 133 49.56 -21.21 50.49
C THR A 133 49.26 -21.39 49.00
N ALA A 134 48.11 -21.97 48.64
CA ALA A 134 47.71 -22.10 47.24
C ALA A 134 47.49 -20.74 46.59
N GLY A 135 48.15 -20.48 45.46
CA GLY A 135 47.95 -19.25 44.70
C GLY A 135 48.75 -19.19 43.41
N VAL A 136 48.53 -18.13 42.63
CA VAL A 136 49.29 -17.83 41.42
C VAL A 136 49.93 -16.45 41.57
N LEU A 137 51.23 -16.35 41.29
CA LEU A 137 51.93 -15.08 41.23
C LEU A 137 52.14 -14.70 39.77
N TYR A 138 51.61 -13.55 39.38
CA TYR A 138 51.85 -12.96 38.07
C TYR A 138 52.57 -11.62 38.26
N VAL A 139 53.67 -11.41 37.54
CA VAL A 139 54.42 -10.15 37.54
C VAL A 139 53.96 -9.32 36.34
N VAL A 140 53.41 -8.13 36.59
CA VAL A 140 53.08 -7.16 35.53
C VAL A 140 54.29 -6.23 35.31
N PRO A 141 54.97 -6.27 34.15
CA PRO A 141 56.02 -5.31 33.84
C PRO A 141 55.40 -3.93 33.59
N PRO A 142 56.05 -2.83 34.03
CA PRO A 142 55.60 -1.49 33.65
C PRO A 142 55.77 -1.27 32.14
N SER A 143 54.88 -0.46 31.57
CA SER A 143 54.86 -0.03 30.17
C SER A 143 56.06 0.83 29.80
#